data_AF-A0A656H8B5-F1
#
_entry.id   AF-A0A656H8B5-F1
#
_cell.length_a   1.000
_cell.length_b   1.000
_cell.length_c   1.000
_cell.angle_alpha   90.00
_cell.angle_beta   90.00
_cell.angle_gamma   90.00
#
_symmetry.space_group_name_H-M   'P 1'
#
loop_
_entity.id
_entity.type
_entity.pdbx_description
1 polymer ?
#
loop_
_entity_poly.entity_id
_entity_poly.type
_entity_poly.pdbx_seq_one_letter_code
_entity_poly.pdbx_strand_id
1 'polypeptide(L)' 'MKNTIITIDLATSVFELAIATPQYRITQRRRLDRDAFRQFIHEQEPALLVMEACGS' A
#
# COMPACT_ATOMS: atom_id res chain seq x y z
N MET A 1 3.49 -7.83 -17.05
CA MET A 1 2.84 -7.21 -15.87
C MET A 1 3.91 -7.02 -14.81
N LYS A 2 4.06 -5.81 -14.25
CA LYS A 2 4.93 -5.60 -13.09
C LYS A 2 4.23 -6.18 -11.86
N ASN A 3 4.77 -7.25 -11.29
CA ASN A 3 4.25 -7.81 -10.05
C ASN A 3 4.73 -6.96 -8.86
N THR A 4 4.05 -5.86 -8.58
CA THR A 4 4.30 -5.04 -7.39
C THR A 4 3.36 -5.47 -6.27
N ILE A 5 3.90 -5.59 -5.06
CA ILE A 5 3.13 -5.85 -3.85
C ILE A 5 3.09 -4.55 -3.06
N ILE A 6 1.90 -4.10 -2.68
CA ILE A 6 1.70 -2.91 -1.85
C ILE A 6 1.06 -3.38 -0.55
N THR A 7 1.80 -3.31 0.54
CA THR A 7 1.29 -3.62 1.87
C THR A 7 0.74 -2.35 2.52
N ILE A 8 -0.39 -2.47 3.19
CA ILE A 8 -1.13 -1.35 3.78
C ILE A 8 -1.36 -1.66 5.26
N ASP A 9 -0.87 -0.77 6.12
CA ASP A 9 -1.17 -0.74 7.54
C ASP A 9 -2.08 0.47 7.85
N LEU A 10 -3.15 0.21 8.60
CA LEU A 10 -4.24 1.14 8.86
C LEU A 10 -4.14 1.69 10.29
N ALA A 11 -3.88 2.98 10.41
CA ALA A 11 -4.20 3.75 11.61
C ALA A 11 -5.46 4.61 11.35
N THR A 12 -6.09 5.15 12.41
CA THR A 12 -7.40 5.83 12.35
C THR A 12 -7.52 6.85 11.20
N SER A 13 -6.48 7.62 10.93
CA SER A 13 -6.43 8.65 9.89
C SER A 13 -5.19 8.59 8.99
N VAL A 14 -4.35 7.57 9.17
CA VAL A 14 -3.05 7.47 8.50
C VAL A 14 -2.88 6.08 7.91
N PHE A 15 -2.33 6.04 6.69
CA PHE A 15 -2.03 4.82 5.96
C PHE A 15 -0.52 4.71 5.81
N GLU A 16 0.06 3.64 6.37
CA GLU A 16 1.45 3.30 6.15
C GLU A 16 1.56 2.25 5.03
N LEU A 17 2.36 2.57 4.03
CA LEU A 17 2.54 1.75 2.84
C LEU A 17 3.96 1.24 2.76
N ALA A 18 4.12 -0.03 2.39
CA ALA A 18 5.38 -0.55 1.90
C ALA A 18 5.20 -1.17 0.51
N ILE A 19 6.03 -0.72 -0.43
CA ILE A 19 6.06 -1.23 -1.79
C ILE A 19 7.17 -2.26 -1.88
N ALA A 20 6.84 -3.46 -2.34
CA ALA A 20 7.76 -4.57 -2.45
C ALA A 20 7.83 -5.13 -3.87
N THR A 21 9.02 -5.63 -4.20
CA THR A 21 9.25 -6.49 -5.36
C THR A 21 8.56 -7.85 -5.19
N PRO A 22 8.44 -8.66 -6.25
CA PRO A 22 7.96 -10.04 -6.15
C PRO A 22 8.77 -10.91 -5.18
N GLN A 23 10.03 -10.55 -4.92
CA GLN A 23 10.93 -11.23 -3.99
C GLN A 23 10.79 -10.71 -2.55
N TYR A 24 9.69 -10.01 -2.23
CA TYR A 24 9.39 -9.44 -0.92
C TYR A 24 10.41 -8.40 -0.41
N ARG A 25 11.26 -7.87 -1.30
CA ARG A 25 12.18 -6.77 -0.95
C ARG A 25 11.44 -5.44 -1.02
N ILE A 26 11.42 -4.71 0.10
CA ILE A 26 10.85 -3.35 0.17
C ILE A 26 11.73 -2.38 -0.63
N THR A 27 11.12 -1.66 -1.57
CA THR A 27 11.77 -0.63 -2.38
C THR A 27 11.40 0.77 -1.93
N GLN A 28 10.22 0.93 -1.33
CA GLN A 28 9.74 2.23 -0.87
C GLN A 28 8.80 2.09 0.31
N ARG A 29 8.79 3.10 1.18
CA ARG A 29 7.76 3.32 2.20
C ARG A 29 7.12 4.68 2.03
N ARG A 30 5.83 4.80 2.35
CA ARG A 30 5.09 6.07 2.36
C ARG A 30 4.16 6.11 3.57
N ARG A 31 3.94 7.30 4.09
CA ARG A 31 2.93 7.58 5.11
C ARG A 31 1.99 8.63 4.51
N LEU A 32 0.73 8.25 4.33
CA LEU A 32 -0.27 9.04 3.62
C LEU A 32 -1.47 9.30 4.52
N ASP A 33 -2.10 10.47 4.35
CA ASP A 33 -3.47 10.66 4.83
C ASP A 33 -4.47 9.96 3.89
N ARG A 34 -5.76 10.10 4.22
CA ARG A 34 -6.85 9.45 3.46
C ARG A 34 -6.93 9.90 2.01
N ASP A 35 -6.75 11.19 1.73
CA ASP A 35 -6.91 11.73 0.37
C ASP A 35 -5.69 11.37 -0.49
N ALA A 36 -4.49 11.51 0.07
CA ALA A 36 -3.26 11.09 -0.58
C ALA A 36 -3.23 9.58 -0.84
N PHE A 37 -3.75 8.75 0.07
CA PHE A 37 -3.89 7.31 -0.14
C PHE A 37 -4.83 6.99 -1.31
N ARG A 38 -5.99 7.64 -1.39
CA ARG A 38 -6.95 7.45 -2.50
C ARG A 38 -6.32 7.79 -3.84
N GLN A 39 -5.64 8.93 -3.93
CA GLN A 39 -4.94 9.33 -5.15
C GLN A 39 -3.82 8.33 -5.49
N PHE A 40 -3.00 7.96 -4.51
CA PHE A 40 -1.90 7.02 -4.72
C PHE A 40 -2.38 5.69 -5.32
N ILE A 41 -3.44 5.08 -4.78
CA ILE A 41 -3.96 3.80 -5.28
C ILE A 41 -4.55 3.94 -6.68
N HIS A 42 -5.24 5.05 -6.99
CA HIS A 42 -5.79 5.29 -8.33
C HIS A 42 -4.71 5.39 -9.41
N GLU A 43 -3.53 5.91 -9.06
CA GLU A 43 -2.41 6.08 -10.00
C GLU A 43 -1.59 4.78 -10.21
N GLN A 44 -1.84 3.71 -9.46
CA GLN A 44 -1.07 2.47 -9.61
C GLN A 44 -1.52 1.64 -10.82
N GLU A 45 -0.54 1.05 -11.51
CA GLU A 45 -0.80 -0.10 -12.38
C GLU A 45 -1.37 -1.28 -11.55
N PRO A 46 -2.00 -2.29 -12.19
CA PRO A 46 -2.49 -3.47 -11.48
C PRO A 46 -1.42 -4.10 -10.58
N ALA A 47 -1.72 -4.17 -9.27
CA ALA A 47 -0.79 -4.62 -8.24
C ALA A 47 -1.51 -5.53 -7.22
N LEU A 48 -0.74 -6.32 -6.47
CA LEU A 48 -1.25 -7.08 -5.33
C LEU A 48 -1.31 -6.17 -4.11
N LEU A 49 -2.52 -5.87 -3.64
CA LEU A 49 -2.72 -5.17 -2.38
C LEU A 49 -2.82 -6.18 -1.23
N VAL A 50 -2.02 -5.98 -0.19
CA VAL A 50 -2.05 -6.76 1.05
C VAL A 50 -2.41 -5.82 2.18
N MET A 51 -3.49 -6.10 2.89
CA MET A 51 -3.96 -5.27 4.00
C MET A 51 -4.34 -6.19 5.16
N GLU A 52 -4.01 -5.76 6.39
CA GLU A 52 -4.48 -6.46 7.57
C GLU A 52 -6.03 -6.38 7.64
N ALA A 53 -6.66 -7.49 7.99
CA ALA A 53 -8.09 -7.48 8.30
C ALA A 53 -8.29 -6.83 9.69
N CYS A 54 -8.66 -5.55 9.74
CA CYS A 54 -9.11 -4.96 11.00
C CYS A 54 -10.50 -5.50 11.35
N GLY A 55 -10.59 -6.19 12.49
CA GLY A 55 -11.86 -6.53 13.13
C GLY A 55 -12.47 -5.33 13.85
N SER A 56 -13.79 -5.21 13.83
CA SER A 56 -14.57 -4.28 14.65
C SER A 56 -14.94 -4.89 15.99
#